data_AF-A0A944W0R3-F1
#
_entry.id   AF-A0A944W0R3-F1
#
_cell.length_a   1.000
_cell.length_b   1.000
_cell.length_c   1.000
_cell.angle_alpha   90.00
_cell.angle_beta   90.00
_cell.angle_gamma   90.00
#
_symmetry.space_group_name_H-M   'P 1'
#
loop_
_entity.id
_entity.type
_entity.pdbx_description
1 polymer ?
#
loop_
_entity_poly.entity_id
_entity_poly.type
_entity_poly.pdbx_seq_one_letter_code
_entity_poly.pdbx_strand_id
1 'polypeptide(L)' 'PTSLMAAVNNEYVEFSGVLSDGDELALIPPVSGG' A
#
# COMPACT_ATOMS: atom_id res chain seq x y z
N PRO A 1 14.08 4.72 -7.78
CA PRO A 1 12.96 3.92 -7.25
C PRO A 1 11.78 4.84 -6.94
N THR A 2 10.65 4.67 -7.62
CA THR A 2 9.38 5.35 -7.30
C THR A 2 8.95 4.93 -5.90
N SER A 3 8.77 5.87 -4.96
CA SER A 3 8.34 5.59 -3.59
C SER A 3 6.86 5.22 -3.57
N LEU A 4 6.57 3.97 -3.89
CA LEU A 4 5.23 3.37 -3.74
C LEU A 4 4.94 3.17 -2.25
N MET A 5 3.70 3.41 -1.86
CA MET A 5 3.16 3.05 -0.56
C MET A 5 2.16 1.90 -0.72
N ALA A 6 1.96 1.12 0.33
CA ALA A 6 0.99 0.03 0.35
C ALA A 6 -0.08 0.29 1.41
N ALA A 7 -1.31 -0.14 1.15
CA ALA A 7 -2.38 -0.17 2.14
C ALA A 7 -3.18 -1.47 2.02
N VAL A 8 -3.60 -2.02 3.16
CA VAL A 8 -4.47 -3.21 3.26
C VAL A 8 -5.73 -2.82 4.02
N ASN A 9 -6.90 -3.10 3.46
CA ASN A 9 -8.19 -2.79 4.08
C ASN A 9 -8.31 -1.32 4.53
N ASN A 10 -7.80 -0.39 3.70
CA ASN A 10 -7.73 1.06 3.93
C ASN A 10 -6.74 1.53 5.03
N GLU A 11 -5.84 0.67 5.49
CA GLU A 11 -4.78 1.02 6.43
C GLU A 11 -3.39 0.90 5.77
N TYR A 12 -2.53 1.91 5.94
CA TYR A 12 -1.17 1.86 5.40
C TYR A 12 -0.32 0.80 6.08
N VAL A 13 0.43 0.04 5.29
CA VAL A 13 1.27 -1.05 5.79
C VAL A 13 2.66 -1.01 5.16
N GLU A 14 3.62 -1.60 5.86
CA GLU A 14 4.94 -1.91 5.32
C GLU A 14 4.85 -3.04 4.28
N PHE A 15 5.75 -3.03 3.29
CA PHE A 15 5.79 -4.05 2.23
C PHE A 15 6.14 -5.47 2.73
N SER A 16 6.59 -5.61 3.97
CA SER A 16 6.83 -6.89 4.63
C SER A 16 5.59 -7.48 5.33
N GLY A 17 4.45 -6.79 5.28
CA GLY A 17 3.19 -7.27 5.83
C GLY A 17 2.72 -8.57 5.17
N VAL A 18 2.19 -9.49 5.97
CA VAL A 18 1.59 -10.73 5.49
C VAL A 18 0.13 -10.47 5.15
N LEU A 19 -0.28 -10.86 3.94
CA LEU A 19 -1.68 -10.80 3.51
C LEU A 19 -2.43 -12.06 3.94
N SER A 20 -3.70 -11.90 4.27
CA SER A 20 -4.65 -12.97 4.46
C SER A 20 -5.58 -13.08 3.25
N ASP A 21 -6.22 -14.24 3.10
CA ASP A 21 -7.24 -14.41 2.07
C ASP A 21 -8.41 -13.45 2.30
N GLY A 22 -8.85 -12.79 1.22
CA GLY A 22 -9.89 -11.76 1.26
C GLY A 22 -9.42 -10.33 1.57
N ASP A 23 -8.14 -10.10 1.85
CA ASP A 23 -7.60 -8.75 2.05
C ASP A 23 -7.60 -7.92 0.75
N GLU A 24 -7.96 -6.65 0.85
CA GLU A 24 -7.88 -5.69 -0.25
C GLU A 24 -6.54 -4.93 -0.20
N LEU A 25 -5.67 -5.18 -1.19
CA LEU A 25 -4.40 -4.47 -1.33
C LEU A 25 -4.51 -3.29 -2.31
N ALA A 26 -4.09 -2.11 -1.86
CA ALA A 26 -3.86 -0.95 -2.71
C ALA A 26 -2.36 -0.61 -2.80
N LEU A 27 -1.87 -0.40 -4.02
CA LEU A 27 -0.55 0.18 -4.29
C LEU A 27 -0.72 1.64 -4.68
N ILE A 28 -0.17 2.53 -3.87
CA ILE A 28 -0.39 3.97 -3.98
C ILE A 28 0.88 4.59 -4.57
N PRO A 29 0.83 5.12 -5.81
CA PRO A 29 1.98 5.80 -6.39
C PRO A 29 2.33 7.05 -5.57
N PRO A 30 3.58 7.52 -5.61
CA PRO A 30 3.93 8.78 -5.00
C PRO A 30 3.06 9.88 -5.61
N VAL A 31 2.25 10.50 -4.77
CA VAL A 31 1.48 11.67 -5.19
C VAL A 31 2.41 12.88 -5.17
N SER A 32 2.63 13.47 -6.35
CA SER A 32 3.24 14.79 -6.46
C SER A 32 2.21 15.79 -5.95
N GLY A 33 2.15 16.00 -4.64
CA GLY A 33 1.39 17.10 -4.07
C GLY A 33 1.84 18.38 -4.78
N GLY A 34 0.96 18.97 -5.58
CA GLY A 34 1.17 20.31 -6.14
C GLY A 34 1.22 21.36 -5.04
#